data_AF-A0A5B7H5Y5-F1
#
_entry.id   AF-A0A5B7H5Y5-F1
#
_cell.length_a   1.000
_cell.length_b   1.000
_cell.length_c   1.000
_cell.angle_alpha   90.00
_cell.angle_beta   90.00
_cell.angle_gamma   90.00
#
_symmetry.space_group_name_H-M   'P 1'
#
loop_
_entity.id
_entity.type
_entity.pdbx_description
1 polymer ?
#
loop_
_entity_poly.entity_id
_entity_poly.type
_entity_poly.pdbx_seq_one_letter_code
_entity_poly.pdbx_strand_id
1 'polypeptide(L)'
;MVFILLQKISLASFQSKEEEWKVKVETLQDKMHDLTTSLREKEQEVRQEAAKTAAQSEDTVKLRQENFRLSSEHAKMSAALQAEQHQRQWCEGELQDLKKAKDLTEKRIEEVMSFVQQSSLQRTPPTGRDTDEDDTLTSWKQELKKLEVEKKNLEERCFEQESRARQLEVQLREVEVGLELEKNSKVDLEKQLKKAKELVTKLQREVSEVRQQQEAMRDIETQQTELELEIKSREAAMETLRKKLEAINKEKLELRNTIMELKEEKLSFELVKQEKGFAEQMQRKTEEQLHDLQRRISRDYVSKASLQVMQKELENKYQLELSSKLAELNLIIQEQNKQQESLTKSKHSREQELKNELSRKSEEVIRLNAKLSVLDERGDTWRVRHDRLLALYQQQADLNHSFTTTRKHHDDQLSISLQEIDKHLKTPLATSSFIGQLTPPVSLQLPPPPTNIDSYHYTHADILDCTLQSYLNSSTTSRHSVTDDKPQAKISPLQPSPQHSQHHSRVPDLEQSRDEYVDLLKMKYGI
;
A
#
# COMPACT_ATOMS: atom_id res chain seq x y z
N MET A 1 11.36 -24.99 10.36
CA MET A 1 12.02 -23.68 10.60
C MET A 1 11.02 -22.54 10.86
N VAL A 2 9.95 -22.41 10.06
CA VAL A 2 8.89 -21.37 10.22
C VAL A 2 8.18 -21.41 11.57
N PHE A 3 7.88 -22.61 12.10
CA PHE A 3 7.16 -22.77 13.37
C PHE A 3 7.95 -22.21 14.58
N ILE A 4 9.28 -22.39 14.59
CA ILE A 4 10.17 -21.89 15.65
C ILE A 4 10.23 -20.35 15.61
N LEU A 5 10.19 -19.76 14.41
CA LEU A 5 10.15 -18.30 14.24
C LEU A 5 8.83 -17.70 14.75
N LEU A 6 7.69 -18.31 14.42
CA LEU A 6 6.39 -17.88 14.92
C LEU A 6 6.29 -17.96 16.45
N GLN A 7 6.83 -19.03 17.04
CA GLN A 7 6.83 -19.21 18.48
C GLN A 7 7.72 -18.19 19.19
N LYS A 8 8.88 -17.85 18.61
CA LYS A 8 9.76 -16.77 19.12
C LYS A 8 9.12 -15.39 19.02
N ILE A 9 8.43 -15.09 17.91
CA ILE A 9 7.72 -13.81 17.73
C ILE A 9 6.56 -13.70 18.74
N SER A 10 5.80 -14.77 18.95
CA SER A 10 4.72 -14.81 19.95
C SER A 10 5.24 -14.59 21.37
N LEU A 11 6.35 -15.26 21.73
CA LEU A 11 6.96 -15.13 23.06
C LEU A 11 7.50 -13.71 23.29
N ALA A 12 8.18 -13.13 22.29
CA ALA A 12 8.67 -11.75 22.35
C ALA A 12 7.51 -10.74 22.50
N SER A 13 6.38 -10.96 21.80
CA SER A 13 5.20 -10.10 21.96
C SER A 13 4.57 -10.20 23.35
N PHE A 14 4.64 -11.39 23.97
CA PHE A 14 4.10 -11.62 25.30
C PHE A 14 4.98 -10.98 26.38
N GLN A 15 6.31 -11.12 26.25
CA GLN A 15 7.28 -10.46 27.13
C GLN A 15 7.18 -8.93 27.04
N SER A 16 7.04 -8.38 25.84
CA SER A 16 6.85 -6.94 25.65
C SER A 16 5.56 -6.43 26.30
N LYS A 17 4.46 -7.20 26.22
CA LYS A 17 3.21 -6.86 26.92
C LYS A 17 3.36 -7.00 28.44
N GLU A 18 4.08 -8.00 28.93
CA GLU A 18 4.33 -8.17 30.36
C GLU A 18 5.13 -7.00 30.94
N GLU A 19 6.13 -6.51 30.21
CA GLU A 19 6.90 -5.31 30.57
C GLU A 19 6.01 -4.06 30.55
N GLU A 20 5.16 -3.89 29.53
CA GLU A 20 4.19 -2.80 29.47
C GLU A 20 3.23 -2.80 30.67
N TRP A 21 2.75 -3.99 31.08
CA TRP A 21 1.89 -4.14 32.25
C TRP A 21 2.63 -3.87 33.56
N LYS A 22 3.89 -4.29 33.70
CA LYS A 22 4.72 -3.95 34.87
C LYS A 22 4.88 -2.45 35.02
N VAL A 23 5.22 -1.76 33.93
CA VAL A 23 5.35 -0.28 33.92
C VAL A 23 4.02 0.38 34.29
N LYS A 24 2.90 -0.10 33.75
CA LYS A 24 1.56 0.41 34.12
C LYS A 24 1.22 0.21 35.59
N VAL A 25 1.56 -0.94 36.16
CA VAL A 25 1.31 -1.24 37.58
C VAL A 25 2.18 -0.36 38.49
N GLU A 26 3.47 -0.21 38.19
CA GLU A 26 4.36 0.71 38.93
C GLU A 26 3.85 2.15 38.86
N THR A 27 3.47 2.63 37.66
CA THR A 27 2.92 3.98 37.49
C THR A 27 1.63 4.19 38.31
N LEU A 28 0.78 3.16 38.43
CA LEU A 28 -0.43 3.23 39.26
C LEU A 28 -0.11 3.18 40.76
N GLN A 29 0.91 2.42 41.18
CA GLN A 29 1.38 2.40 42.56
C GLN A 29 1.94 3.76 42.97
N ASP A 30 2.75 4.39 42.11
CA ASP A 30 3.30 5.73 42.36
C ASP A 30 2.18 6.76 42.49
N LYS A 31 1.21 6.76 41.55
CA LYS A 31 0.04 7.65 41.63
C LYS A 31 -0.79 7.43 42.89
N MET A 32 -0.97 6.17 43.32
CA MET A 32 -1.70 5.86 44.55
C MET A 32 -0.91 6.32 45.79
N HIS A 33 0.41 6.22 45.76
CA HIS A 33 1.26 6.74 46.82
C HIS A 33 1.16 8.26 46.92
N ASP A 34 1.25 8.96 45.79
CA ASP A 34 1.10 10.42 45.69
C ASP A 34 -0.28 10.91 46.16
N LEU A 35 -1.35 10.19 45.81
CA LEU A 35 -2.69 10.50 46.31
C LEU A 35 -2.80 10.27 47.82
N THR A 36 -2.15 9.25 48.34
CA THR A 36 -2.16 8.93 49.78
C THR A 36 -1.38 9.97 50.59
N THR A 37 -0.24 10.43 50.09
CA THR A 37 0.54 11.51 50.71
C THR A 37 -0.22 12.83 50.64
N SER A 38 -0.79 13.17 49.48
CA SER A 38 -1.61 14.38 49.32
C SER A 38 -2.84 14.38 50.23
N LEU A 39 -3.53 13.24 50.38
CA LEU A 39 -4.65 13.11 51.32
C LEU A 39 -4.21 13.34 52.77
N ARG A 40 -3.06 12.78 53.17
CA ARG A 40 -2.50 12.96 54.52
C ARG A 40 -2.14 14.43 54.78
N GLU A 41 -1.57 15.12 53.80
CA GLU A 41 -1.28 16.55 53.88
C GLU A 41 -2.56 17.37 54.04
N LYS A 42 -3.60 17.08 53.24
CA LYS A 42 -4.90 17.75 53.34
C LYS A 42 -5.58 17.50 54.68
N GLU A 43 -5.53 16.28 55.22
CA GLU A 43 -6.01 16.01 56.58
C GLU A 43 -5.26 16.82 57.64
N GLN A 44 -3.95 16.98 57.48
CA GLN A 44 -3.13 17.76 58.40
C GLN A 44 -3.45 19.26 58.31
N GLU A 45 -3.67 19.80 57.11
CA GLU A 45 -4.16 21.17 56.90
C GLU A 45 -5.50 21.40 57.59
N VAL A 46 -6.48 20.50 57.39
CA VAL A 46 -7.79 20.59 58.05
C VAL A 46 -7.68 20.54 59.57
N ARG A 47 -6.82 19.66 60.12
CA ARG A 47 -6.57 19.61 61.58
C ARG A 47 -5.92 20.89 62.10
N GLN A 48 -4.98 21.47 61.36
CA GLN A 48 -4.35 22.76 61.72
C GLN A 48 -5.36 23.91 61.67
N GLU A 49 -6.23 23.95 60.67
CA GLU A 49 -7.24 24.98 60.53
C GLU A 49 -8.32 24.87 61.60
N ALA A 50 -8.74 23.65 61.94
CA ALA A 50 -9.63 23.39 63.09
C ALA A 50 -8.98 23.85 64.41
N ALA A 51 -7.69 23.59 64.62
CA ALA A 51 -6.96 24.05 65.81
C ALA A 51 -6.85 25.59 65.87
N LYS A 52 -6.60 26.25 64.74
CA LYS A 52 -6.59 27.73 64.64
C LYS A 52 -7.97 28.31 64.95
N THR A 53 -9.04 27.69 64.44
CA THR A 53 -10.42 28.15 64.68
C THR A 53 -10.81 27.97 66.16
N ALA A 54 -10.39 26.87 66.78
CA ALA A 54 -10.57 26.64 68.22
C ALA A 54 -9.83 27.68 69.07
N ALA A 55 -8.57 27.99 68.73
CA ALA A 55 -7.79 29.01 69.42
C ALA A 55 -8.43 30.41 69.30
N GLN A 56 -8.92 30.78 68.11
CA GLN A 56 -9.65 32.05 67.91
C GLN A 56 -10.93 32.12 68.75
N SER A 57 -11.65 31.00 68.92
CA SER A 57 -12.84 30.97 69.77
C SER A 57 -12.51 31.22 71.24
N GLU A 58 -11.38 30.71 71.74
CA GLU A 58 -10.93 30.93 73.11
C GLU A 58 -10.58 32.42 73.36
N ASP A 59 -9.92 33.06 72.39
CA ASP A 59 -9.61 34.49 72.46
C ASP A 59 -10.87 35.36 72.47
N THR A 60 -11.91 34.99 71.71
CA THR A 60 -13.19 35.71 71.76
C THR A 60 -13.90 35.58 73.10
N VAL A 61 -13.77 34.44 73.79
CA VAL A 61 -14.32 34.24 75.13
C VAL A 61 -13.57 35.09 76.15
N LYS A 62 -12.23 35.11 76.10
CA LYS A 62 -11.39 35.96 76.95
C LYS A 62 -11.74 37.44 76.77
N LEU A 63 -11.91 37.91 75.53
CA LEU A 63 -12.32 39.28 75.24
C LEU A 63 -13.70 39.63 75.79
N ARG A 64 -14.68 38.70 75.73
CA ARG A 64 -16.01 38.91 76.34
C ARG A 64 -15.93 39.00 77.86
N GLN A 65 -15.14 38.13 78.49
CA GLN A 65 -14.96 38.13 79.93
C GLN A 65 -14.28 39.42 80.42
N GLU A 66 -13.27 39.89 79.70
CA GLU A 66 -12.59 41.15 80.01
C GLU A 66 -13.50 42.36 79.82
N ASN A 67 -14.32 42.38 78.76
CA ASN A 67 -15.34 43.42 78.58
C ASN A 67 -16.35 43.45 79.74
N PHE A 68 -16.75 42.30 80.24
CA PHE A 68 -17.63 42.22 81.41
C PHE A 68 -16.94 42.74 82.68
N ARG A 69 -15.66 42.40 82.88
CA ARG A 69 -14.83 42.91 83.99
C ARG A 69 -14.72 44.44 83.96
N LEU A 70 -14.34 45.00 82.81
CA LEU A 70 -14.19 46.44 82.61
C LEU A 70 -15.52 47.19 82.78
N SER A 71 -16.61 46.65 82.24
CA SER A 71 -17.96 47.23 82.43
C SER A 71 -18.38 47.23 83.91
N SER A 72 -18.07 46.16 84.64
CA SER A 72 -18.28 46.09 86.09
C SER A 72 -17.45 47.12 86.86
N GLU A 73 -16.18 47.30 86.49
CA GLU A 73 -15.31 48.32 87.10
C GLU A 73 -15.78 49.74 86.82
N HIS A 74 -16.16 50.03 85.58
CA HIS A 74 -16.74 51.33 85.22
C HIS A 74 -18.03 51.62 86.00
N ALA A 75 -18.90 50.62 86.19
CA ALA A 75 -20.09 50.77 87.02
C ALA A 75 -19.75 51.06 88.49
N LYS A 76 -18.74 50.39 89.05
CA LYS A 76 -18.24 50.66 90.41
C LYS A 76 -17.65 52.07 90.54
N MET A 77 -16.85 52.50 89.57
CA MET A 77 -16.29 53.87 89.56
C MET A 77 -17.37 54.93 89.42
N SER A 78 -18.36 54.71 88.56
CA SER A 78 -19.52 55.61 88.41
C SER A 78 -20.32 55.71 89.71
N ALA A 79 -20.54 54.59 90.40
CA ALA A 79 -21.22 54.57 91.70
C ALA A 79 -20.40 55.25 92.79
N ALA A 80 -19.08 55.04 92.81
CA ALA A 80 -18.18 55.71 93.74
C ALA A 80 -18.18 57.23 93.52
N LEU A 81 -18.13 57.69 92.27
CA LEU A 81 -18.22 59.11 91.93
C LEU A 81 -19.54 59.73 92.42
N GLN A 82 -20.68 59.03 92.22
CA GLN A 82 -21.98 59.50 92.73
C GLN A 82 -22.01 59.55 94.27
N ALA A 83 -21.43 58.55 94.93
CA ALA A 83 -21.35 58.51 96.39
C ALA A 83 -20.49 59.66 96.94
N GLU A 84 -19.35 59.95 96.31
CA GLU A 84 -18.48 61.08 96.67
C GLU A 84 -19.16 62.43 96.44
N GLN A 85 -19.89 62.60 95.33
CA GLN A 85 -20.68 63.81 95.08
C GLN A 85 -21.74 64.03 96.17
N HIS A 86 -22.44 62.96 96.58
CA HIS A 86 -23.43 63.05 97.65
C HIS A 86 -22.77 63.34 99.01
N GLN A 87 -21.63 62.71 99.31
CA GLN A 87 -20.86 62.97 100.53
C GLN A 87 -20.40 64.42 100.60
N ARG A 88 -19.94 64.98 99.48
CA ARG A 88 -19.59 66.40 99.39
C ARG A 88 -20.77 67.31 99.67
N GLN A 89 -21.92 67.07 99.04
CA GLN A 89 -23.14 67.86 99.28
C GLN A 89 -23.56 67.82 100.76
N TRP A 90 -23.43 66.65 101.38
CA TRP A 90 -23.73 66.48 102.79
C TRP A 90 -22.75 67.25 103.69
N CYS A 91 -21.43 67.15 103.46
CA CYS A 91 -20.42 67.92 104.18
C CYS A 91 -20.57 69.44 103.98
N GLU A 92 -20.92 69.89 102.76
CA GLU A 92 -21.23 71.31 102.49
C GLU A 92 -22.46 71.78 103.29
N GLY A 93 -23.48 70.93 103.44
CA GLY A 93 -24.63 71.18 104.30
C GLY A 93 -24.26 71.30 105.78
N GLU A 94 -23.52 70.31 106.32
CA GLU A 94 -23.05 70.34 107.71
C GLU A 94 -22.19 71.58 107.99
N LEU A 95 -21.33 71.96 107.05
CA LEU A 95 -20.49 73.15 107.15
C LEU A 95 -21.33 74.42 107.24
N GLN A 96 -22.38 74.55 106.42
CA GLN A 96 -23.30 75.69 106.49
C GLN A 96 -24.00 75.77 107.84
N ASP A 97 -24.42 74.63 108.39
CA ASP A 97 -25.10 74.60 109.68
C ASP A 97 -24.15 74.89 110.85
N LEU A 98 -22.90 74.42 110.79
CA LEU A 98 -21.86 74.80 111.74
C LEU A 98 -21.53 76.29 111.66
N LYS A 99 -21.47 76.88 110.46
CA LYS A 99 -21.27 78.32 110.27
C LYS A 99 -22.40 79.13 110.90
N LYS A 100 -23.66 78.76 110.64
CA LYS A 100 -24.83 79.39 111.30
C LYS A 100 -24.78 79.26 112.82
N ALA A 101 -24.42 78.09 113.34
CA ALA A 101 -24.30 77.86 114.78
C ALA A 101 -23.20 78.72 115.40
N LYS A 102 -22.04 78.81 114.73
CA LYS A 102 -20.94 79.69 115.14
C LYS A 102 -21.40 81.16 115.18
N ASP A 103 -22.02 81.64 114.11
CA ASP A 103 -22.48 83.03 114.01
C ASP A 103 -23.52 83.35 115.10
N LEU A 104 -24.41 82.40 115.41
CA LEU A 104 -25.39 82.54 116.49
C LEU A 104 -24.73 82.60 117.87
N THR A 105 -23.75 81.73 118.13
CA THR A 105 -22.98 81.73 119.39
C THR A 105 -22.14 82.99 119.54
N GLU A 106 -21.53 83.47 118.46
CA GLU A 106 -20.77 84.73 118.43
C GLU A 106 -21.68 85.92 118.74
N LYS A 107 -22.85 85.99 118.11
CA LYS A 107 -23.87 86.99 118.42
C LYS A 107 -24.33 86.92 119.89
N ARG A 108 -24.51 85.72 120.44
CA ARG A 108 -24.90 85.54 121.85
C ARG A 108 -23.78 85.98 122.81
N ILE A 109 -22.52 85.74 122.48
CA ILE A 109 -21.38 86.27 123.23
C ILE A 109 -21.38 87.80 123.19
N GLU A 110 -21.62 88.42 122.03
CA GLU A 110 -21.74 89.88 121.90
C GLU A 110 -22.88 90.46 122.74
N GLU A 111 -24.05 89.80 122.77
CA GLU A 111 -25.20 90.18 123.61
C GLU A 111 -24.86 90.10 125.11
N VAL A 112 -24.26 88.99 125.57
CA VAL A 112 -23.84 88.82 126.97
C VAL A 112 -22.75 89.84 127.35
N MET A 113 -21.78 90.09 126.49
CA MET A 113 -20.74 91.11 126.70
C MET A 113 -21.33 92.52 126.80
N SER A 114 -22.28 92.85 125.93
CA SER A 114 -22.99 94.14 125.97
C SER A 114 -23.77 94.30 127.28
N PHE A 115 -24.41 93.24 127.77
CA PHE A 115 -25.12 93.23 129.04
C PHE A 115 -24.16 93.40 130.23
N VAL A 116 -23.05 92.66 130.26
CA VAL A 116 -22.01 92.79 131.30
C VAL A 116 -21.41 94.21 131.32
N GLN A 117 -21.19 94.82 130.16
CA GLN A 117 -20.71 96.21 130.07
C GLN A 117 -21.76 97.22 130.57
N GLN A 118 -23.04 97.08 130.20
CA GLN A 118 -24.12 97.95 130.67
C GLN A 118 -24.33 97.87 132.19
N SER A 119 -24.26 96.67 132.77
CA SER A 119 -24.36 96.45 134.23
C SER A 119 -23.19 97.06 135.00
N SER A 120 -22.01 97.24 134.37
CA SER A 120 -20.85 97.88 135.01
C SER A 120 -20.91 99.41 135.04
N LEU A 121 -21.77 100.03 134.21
CA LEU A 121 -21.95 101.49 134.10
C LEU A 121 -22.99 102.06 135.08
N GLN A 122 -23.84 101.23 135.70
CA GLN A 122 -24.74 101.62 136.78
C GLN A 122 -24.07 101.48 138.16
N ARG A 123 -22.98 102.23 138.40
CA ARG A 123 -22.43 102.39 139.76
C ARG A 123 -23.02 103.63 140.42
N THR A 124 -24.07 103.46 141.22
CA THR A 124 -24.39 104.41 142.31
C THR A 124 -23.73 103.94 143.63
N PRO A 125 -23.38 104.86 144.56
CA PRO A 125 -22.59 104.52 145.74
C PRO A 125 -23.37 103.68 146.77
N PRO A 126 -22.67 103.00 147.70
CA PRO A 126 -23.14 101.77 148.32
C PRO A 126 -24.06 102.03 149.52
N THR A 127 -25.17 101.31 149.58
CA THR A 127 -25.87 101.08 150.84
C THR A 127 -25.95 99.57 151.02
N GLY A 128 -25.20 99.05 152.00
CA GLY A 128 -25.04 97.62 152.20
C GLY A 128 -26.37 96.91 152.44
N ARG A 129 -26.61 95.86 151.65
CA ARG A 129 -27.21 94.58 152.04
C ARG A 129 -27.23 93.63 150.83
N ASP A 130 -26.54 92.51 151.03
CA ASP A 130 -26.87 91.15 150.58
C ASP A 130 -26.81 90.82 149.06
N THR A 131 -25.57 90.50 148.64
CA THR A 131 -25.10 89.26 147.94
C THR A 131 -25.71 88.76 146.62
N ASP A 132 -26.86 89.20 146.15
CA ASP A 132 -27.49 88.56 144.97
C ASP A 132 -26.92 89.05 143.62
N GLU A 133 -26.32 90.25 143.57
CA GLU A 133 -25.77 90.81 142.33
C GLU A 133 -24.43 90.14 141.91
N ASP A 134 -23.60 89.71 142.87
CA ASP A 134 -22.34 89.02 142.57
C ASP A 134 -22.57 87.57 142.08
N ASP A 135 -23.63 86.92 142.54
CA ASP A 135 -24.02 85.58 142.07
C ASP A 135 -24.52 85.60 140.63
N THR A 136 -25.25 86.65 140.22
CA THR A 136 -25.62 86.83 138.81
C THR A 136 -24.41 87.10 137.92
N LEU A 137 -23.47 87.95 138.37
CA LEU A 137 -22.26 88.26 137.60
C LEU A 137 -21.34 87.03 137.45
N THR A 138 -21.19 86.23 138.50
CA THR A 138 -20.40 84.99 138.43
C THR A 138 -21.07 83.94 137.54
N SER A 139 -22.39 83.84 137.55
CA SER A 139 -23.18 83.01 136.61
C SER A 139 -22.96 83.44 135.16
N TRP A 140 -23.06 84.74 134.83
CA TRP A 140 -22.81 85.25 133.49
C TRP A 140 -21.36 85.03 133.02
N LYS A 141 -20.37 85.14 133.91
CA LYS A 141 -18.96 84.83 133.59
C LYS A 141 -18.75 83.34 133.32
N GLN A 142 -19.45 82.45 134.03
CA GLN A 142 -19.42 81.02 133.75
C GLN A 142 -20.07 80.70 132.41
N GLU A 143 -21.22 81.31 132.10
CA GLU A 143 -21.88 81.16 130.81
C GLU A 143 -21.02 81.69 129.67
N LEU A 144 -20.32 82.82 129.85
CA LEU A 144 -19.39 83.36 128.85
C LEU A 144 -18.22 82.41 128.58
N LYS A 145 -17.60 81.83 129.63
CA LYS A 145 -16.56 80.81 129.46
C LYS A 145 -17.08 79.56 128.73
N LYS A 146 -18.31 79.16 129.03
CA LYS A 146 -18.95 78.02 128.36
C LYS A 146 -19.19 78.31 126.88
N LEU A 147 -19.69 79.50 126.55
CA LEU A 147 -19.90 79.95 125.17
C LEU A 147 -18.57 80.13 124.41
N GLU A 148 -17.49 80.60 125.06
CA GLU A 148 -16.15 80.67 124.45
C GLU A 148 -15.59 79.29 124.13
N VAL A 149 -15.74 78.32 125.05
CA VAL A 149 -15.35 76.92 124.80
C VAL A 149 -16.20 76.32 123.67
N GLU A 150 -17.50 76.58 123.65
CA GLU A 150 -18.39 76.14 122.57
C GLU A 150 -18.01 76.76 121.22
N LYS A 151 -17.70 78.07 121.18
CA LYS A 151 -17.18 78.75 119.98
C LYS A 151 -15.90 78.08 119.47
N LYS A 152 -14.92 77.84 120.35
CA LYS A 152 -13.66 77.20 119.97
C LYS A 152 -13.87 75.79 119.41
N ASN A 153 -14.76 75.01 120.03
CA ASN A 153 -15.12 73.68 119.54
C ASN A 153 -15.82 73.73 118.17
N LEU A 154 -16.71 74.70 117.96
CA LEU A 154 -17.36 74.92 116.66
C LEU A 154 -16.36 75.38 115.58
N GLU A 155 -15.37 76.20 115.93
CA GLU A 155 -14.29 76.61 115.03
C GLU A 155 -13.38 75.44 114.64
N GLU A 156 -12.99 74.60 115.58
CA GLU A 156 -12.22 73.37 115.33
C GLU A 156 -13.00 72.42 114.41
N ARG A 157 -14.29 72.17 114.70
CA ARG A 157 -15.15 71.37 113.82
C ARG A 157 -15.35 71.98 112.42
N CYS A 158 -15.47 73.30 112.33
CA CYS A 158 -15.56 73.99 111.05
C CYS A 158 -14.26 73.82 110.24
N PHE A 159 -13.10 73.97 110.87
CA PHE A 159 -11.80 73.77 110.23
C PHE A 159 -11.61 72.34 109.72
N GLU A 160 -11.97 71.34 110.52
CA GLU A 160 -11.93 69.92 110.11
C GLU A 160 -12.84 69.64 108.91
N GLN A 161 -14.05 70.20 108.89
CA GLN A 161 -14.98 70.05 107.78
C GLN A 161 -14.51 70.79 106.52
N GLU A 162 -13.90 71.97 106.63
CA GLU A 162 -13.28 72.66 105.50
C GLU A 162 -12.11 71.87 104.92
N SER A 163 -11.29 71.26 105.79
CA SER A 163 -10.19 70.38 105.37
C SER A 163 -10.73 69.14 104.62
N ARG A 164 -11.76 68.50 105.16
CA ARG A 164 -12.43 67.36 104.52
C ARG A 164 -13.04 67.73 103.17
N ALA A 165 -13.71 68.89 103.07
CA ALA A 165 -14.27 69.37 101.82
C ALA A 165 -13.19 69.61 100.74
N ARG A 166 -12.02 70.16 101.11
CA ARG A 166 -10.90 70.33 100.18
C ARG A 166 -10.32 69.00 99.69
N GLN A 167 -10.21 68.01 100.57
CA GLN A 167 -9.75 66.67 100.18
C GLN A 167 -10.72 66.02 99.17
N LEU A 168 -12.03 66.13 99.43
CA LEU A 168 -13.06 65.63 98.52
C LEU A 168 -13.03 66.36 97.17
N GLU A 169 -12.72 67.66 97.13
CA GLU A 169 -12.59 68.41 95.88
C GLU A 169 -11.41 67.92 95.03
N VAL A 170 -10.27 67.61 95.67
CA VAL A 170 -9.11 67.03 94.97
C VAL A 170 -9.46 65.65 94.40
N GLN A 171 -10.07 64.78 95.21
CA GLN A 171 -10.50 63.45 94.76
C GLN A 171 -11.50 63.54 93.61
N LEU A 172 -12.44 64.48 93.66
CA LEU A 172 -13.40 64.70 92.58
C LEU A 172 -12.68 65.05 91.26
N ARG A 173 -11.72 65.99 91.29
CA ARG A 173 -10.95 66.37 90.10
C ARG A 173 -10.15 65.20 89.52
N GLU A 174 -9.55 64.37 90.39
CA GLU A 174 -8.81 63.17 89.96
C GLU A 174 -9.74 62.18 89.24
N VAL A 175 -10.93 61.94 89.79
CA VAL A 175 -11.94 61.06 89.16
C VAL A 175 -12.47 61.65 87.86
N GLU A 176 -12.70 62.97 87.79
CA GLU A 176 -13.12 63.65 86.56
C GLU A 176 -12.09 63.52 85.43
N VAL A 177 -10.80 63.69 85.75
CA VAL A 177 -9.71 63.49 84.78
C VAL A 177 -9.63 62.02 84.35
N GLY A 178 -9.74 61.07 85.29
CA GLY A 178 -9.77 59.65 84.99
C GLY A 178 -10.92 59.28 84.04
N LEU A 179 -12.11 59.81 84.28
CA LEU A 179 -13.28 59.60 83.44
C LEU A 179 -13.08 60.14 82.01
N GLU A 180 -12.45 61.30 81.86
CA GLU A 180 -12.21 61.89 80.55
C GLU A 180 -11.18 61.09 79.72
N LEU A 181 -10.15 60.55 80.38
CA LEU A 181 -9.19 59.63 79.74
C LEU A 181 -9.86 58.34 79.30
N GLU A 182 -10.76 57.77 80.13
CA GLU A 182 -11.53 56.58 79.76
C GLU A 182 -12.47 56.83 78.57
N LYS A 183 -13.15 57.98 78.52
CA LYS A 183 -13.98 58.37 77.37
C LYS A 183 -13.15 58.46 76.08
N ASN A 184 -11.99 59.09 76.13
CA ASN A 184 -11.11 59.20 74.97
C ASN A 184 -10.62 57.82 74.51
N SER A 185 -10.21 56.97 75.44
CA SER A 185 -9.83 55.58 75.17
C SER A 185 -10.98 54.79 74.52
N LYS A 186 -12.21 54.94 75.02
CA LYS A 186 -13.40 54.32 74.44
C LYS A 186 -13.63 54.75 72.99
N VAL A 187 -13.53 56.04 72.69
CA VAL A 187 -13.71 56.57 71.33
C VAL A 187 -12.66 56.00 70.37
N ASP A 188 -11.41 55.87 70.80
CA ASP A 188 -10.36 55.30 69.94
C ASP A 188 -10.53 53.79 69.73
N LEU A 189 -10.95 53.05 70.76
CA LEU A 189 -11.33 51.65 70.63
C LEU A 189 -12.53 51.46 69.69
N GLU A 190 -13.54 52.34 69.73
CA GLU A 190 -14.67 52.32 68.81
C GLU A 190 -14.23 52.58 67.35
N LYS A 191 -13.30 53.51 67.12
CA LYS A 191 -12.70 53.73 65.78
C LYS A 191 -11.95 52.50 65.29
N GLN A 192 -11.15 51.87 66.15
CA GLN A 192 -10.43 50.64 65.80
C GLN A 192 -11.39 49.50 65.48
N LEU A 193 -12.45 49.34 66.28
CA LEU A 193 -13.50 48.35 66.05
C LEU A 193 -14.20 48.57 64.70
N LYS A 194 -14.49 49.84 64.34
CA LYS A 194 -15.09 50.17 63.04
C LYS A 194 -14.17 49.77 61.88
N LYS A 195 -12.88 50.13 61.94
CA LYS A 195 -11.89 49.73 60.93
C LYS A 195 -11.75 48.21 60.82
N ALA A 196 -11.72 47.50 61.95
CA ALA A 196 -11.65 46.06 61.98
C ALA A 196 -12.89 45.41 61.30
N LYS A 197 -14.10 45.93 61.57
CA LYS A 197 -15.33 45.49 60.90
C LYS A 197 -15.27 45.72 59.39
N GLU A 198 -14.81 46.89 58.95
CA GLU A 198 -14.64 47.20 57.53
C GLU A 198 -13.66 46.23 56.86
N LEU A 199 -12.52 45.94 57.49
CA LEU A 199 -11.56 44.94 57.00
C LEU A 199 -12.17 43.54 56.92
N VAL A 200 -12.93 43.10 57.93
CA VAL A 200 -13.63 41.81 57.90
C VAL A 200 -14.60 41.74 56.72
N THR A 201 -15.40 42.78 56.49
CA THR A 201 -16.33 42.79 55.34
C THR A 201 -15.61 42.78 53.99
N LYS A 202 -14.42 43.41 53.89
CA LYS A 202 -13.59 43.37 52.69
C LYS A 202 -13.04 41.96 52.45
N LEU A 203 -12.48 41.33 53.48
CA LEU A 203 -11.97 39.96 53.41
C LEU A 203 -13.06 38.96 53.09
N GLN A 204 -14.27 39.12 53.65
CA GLN A 204 -15.41 38.27 53.32
C GLN A 204 -15.79 38.36 51.83
N ARG A 205 -15.74 39.56 51.23
CA ARG A 205 -15.96 39.75 49.79
C ARG A 205 -14.86 39.08 48.97
N GLU A 206 -13.60 39.32 49.31
CA GLU A 206 -12.45 38.69 48.63
C GLU A 206 -12.52 37.15 48.71
N VAL A 207 -12.89 36.58 49.86
CA VAL A 207 -13.10 35.12 50.00
C VAL A 207 -14.23 34.63 49.09
N SER A 208 -15.34 35.38 48.97
CA SER A 208 -16.43 35.00 48.07
C SER A 208 -16.02 35.06 46.59
N GLU A 209 -15.23 36.06 46.20
CA GLU A 209 -14.68 36.18 44.85
C GLU A 209 -13.72 35.04 44.53
N VAL A 210 -12.81 34.69 45.46
CA VAL A 210 -11.90 33.54 45.29
C VAL A 210 -12.67 32.23 45.16
N ARG A 211 -13.76 32.03 45.92
CA ARG A 211 -14.61 30.84 45.78
C ARG A 211 -15.27 30.76 44.41
N GLN A 212 -15.78 31.88 43.89
CA GLN A 212 -16.36 31.94 42.55
C GLN A 212 -15.30 31.66 41.47
N GLN A 213 -14.10 32.21 41.61
CA GLN A 213 -12.98 31.91 40.71
C GLN A 213 -12.60 30.43 40.75
N GLN A 214 -12.58 29.80 41.93
CA GLN A 214 -12.29 28.38 42.07
C GLN A 214 -13.37 27.48 41.45
N GLU A 215 -14.63 27.89 41.49
CA GLU A 215 -15.72 27.20 40.80
C GLU A 215 -15.58 27.33 39.27
N ALA A 216 -15.32 28.54 38.78
CA ALA A 216 -15.06 28.78 37.36
C ALA A 216 -13.85 27.98 36.83
N MET A 217 -12.78 27.84 37.62
CA MET A 217 -11.64 27.00 37.24
C MET A 217 -12.03 25.53 37.10
N ARG A 218 -12.85 25.00 38.02
CA ARG A 218 -13.34 23.61 37.92
C ARG A 218 -14.19 23.40 36.67
N ASP A 219 -15.05 24.36 36.33
CA ASP A 219 -15.84 24.29 35.09
C ASP A 219 -14.93 24.27 33.85
N ILE A 220 -13.89 25.12 33.81
CA ILE A 220 -12.90 25.12 32.73
C ILE A 220 -12.16 23.77 32.65
N GLU A 221 -11.73 23.20 33.78
CA GLU A 221 -11.10 21.87 33.83
C GLU A 221 -12.03 20.79 33.26
N THR A 222 -13.32 20.80 33.63
CA THR A 222 -14.29 19.85 33.07
C THR A 222 -14.45 20.02 31.56
N GLN A 223 -14.60 21.26 31.07
CA GLN A 223 -14.68 21.54 29.63
C GLN A 223 -13.43 21.09 28.88
N GLN A 224 -12.25 21.28 29.47
CA GLN A 224 -10.99 20.80 28.89
C GLN A 224 -11.00 19.27 28.74
N THR A 225 -11.42 18.54 29.77
CA THR A 225 -11.48 17.07 29.69
C THR A 225 -12.48 16.58 28.64
N GLU A 226 -13.62 17.25 28.49
CA GLU A 226 -14.61 16.94 27.45
C GLU A 226 -14.05 17.17 26.04
N LEU A 227 -13.38 18.29 25.82
CA LEU A 227 -12.72 18.61 24.54
C LEU A 227 -11.60 17.61 24.21
N GLU A 228 -10.79 17.21 25.20
CA GLU A 228 -9.76 16.19 25.02
C GLU A 228 -10.35 14.83 24.62
N LEU A 229 -11.49 14.45 25.19
CA LEU A 229 -12.21 13.23 24.81
C LEU A 229 -12.78 13.34 23.39
N GLU A 230 -13.30 14.50 23.01
CA GLU A 230 -13.79 14.73 21.65
C GLU A 230 -12.66 14.65 20.62
N ILE A 231 -11.49 15.23 20.91
CA ILE A 231 -10.30 15.14 20.06
C ILE A 231 -9.91 13.67 19.87
N LYS A 232 -9.78 12.89 20.94
CA LYS A 232 -9.44 11.45 20.86
C LYS A 232 -10.45 10.66 20.03
N SER A 233 -11.74 10.95 20.19
CA SER A 233 -12.81 10.33 19.40
C SER A 233 -12.67 10.64 17.91
N ARG A 234 -12.42 11.91 17.55
CA ARG A 234 -12.19 12.35 16.17
C ARG A 234 -10.92 11.74 15.57
N GLU A 235 -9.84 11.63 16.34
CA GLU A 235 -8.61 10.95 15.92
C GLU A 235 -8.85 9.47 15.59
N ALA A 236 -9.61 8.76 16.44
CA ALA A 236 -9.98 7.37 16.18
C ALA A 236 -10.86 7.22 14.93
N ALA A 237 -11.78 8.17 14.70
CA ALA A 237 -12.60 8.21 13.48
C ALA A 237 -11.73 8.45 12.23
N MET A 238 -10.79 9.40 12.28
CA MET A 238 -9.83 9.65 11.19
C MET A 238 -8.98 8.43 10.88
N GLU A 239 -8.49 7.73 11.91
CA GLU A 239 -7.70 6.51 11.73
C GLU A 239 -8.51 5.38 11.08
N THR A 240 -9.78 5.24 11.46
CA THR A 240 -10.71 4.31 10.80
C THR A 240 -10.91 4.66 9.32
N LEU A 241 -11.04 5.95 9.00
CA LEU A 241 -11.16 6.41 7.62
C LEU A 241 -9.87 6.17 6.81
N ARG A 242 -8.69 6.37 7.39
CA ARG A 242 -7.40 6.04 6.75
C ARG A 242 -7.32 4.56 6.38
N LYS A 243 -7.66 3.67 7.31
CA LYS A 243 -7.70 2.22 7.06
C LYS A 243 -8.69 1.84 5.95
N LYS A 244 -9.88 2.47 5.93
CA LYS A 244 -10.84 2.28 4.83
C LYS A 244 -10.28 2.73 3.49
N LEU A 245 -9.58 3.87 3.45
CA LEU A 245 -8.97 4.39 2.23
C LEU A 245 -7.83 3.48 1.72
N GLU A 246 -7.01 2.94 2.61
CA GLU A 246 -5.99 1.93 2.27
C GLU A 246 -6.61 0.66 1.69
N ALA A 247 -7.68 0.15 2.30
CA ALA A 247 -8.40 -1.01 1.80
C ALA A 247 -8.97 -0.77 0.38
N ILE A 248 -9.61 0.38 0.14
CA ILE A 248 -10.12 0.77 -1.18
C ILE A 248 -8.99 0.87 -2.20
N ASN A 249 -7.84 1.45 -1.84
CA ASN A 249 -6.69 1.55 -2.74
C ASN A 249 -6.11 0.17 -3.10
N LYS A 250 -6.10 -0.76 -2.13
CA LYS A 250 -5.68 -2.13 -2.37
C LYS A 250 -6.64 -2.84 -3.34
N GLU A 251 -7.94 -2.76 -3.09
CA GLU A 251 -8.97 -3.32 -3.96
C GLU A 251 -8.88 -2.74 -5.38
N LYS A 252 -8.67 -1.43 -5.51
CA LYS A 252 -8.45 -0.77 -6.80
C LYS A 252 -7.23 -1.31 -7.54
N LEU A 253 -6.15 -1.63 -6.84
CA LEU A 253 -4.95 -2.23 -7.44
C LEU A 253 -5.21 -3.66 -7.90
N GLU A 254 -5.88 -4.46 -7.07
CA GLU A 254 -6.29 -5.83 -7.41
C GLU A 254 -7.18 -5.83 -8.66
N LEU A 255 -8.20 -4.96 -8.71
CA LEU A 255 -9.07 -4.81 -9.88
C LEU A 255 -8.31 -4.38 -11.15
N ARG A 256 -7.31 -3.51 -11.03
CA ARG A 256 -6.46 -3.13 -12.17
C ARG A 256 -5.69 -4.33 -12.71
N ASN A 257 -5.14 -5.17 -11.83
CA ASN A 257 -4.44 -6.39 -12.23
C ASN A 257 -5.39 -7.37 -12.92
N THR A 258 -6.57 -7.62 -12.36
CA THR A 258 -7.59 -8.46 -12.97
C THR A 258 -8.00 -7.95 -14.36
N ILE A 259 -8.12 -6.63 -14.55
CA ILE A 259 -8.40 -6.05 -15.87
C ILE A 259 -7.26 -6.32 -16.87
N MET A 260 -5.99 -6.27 -16.42
CA MET A 260 -4.86 -6.59 -17.29
C MET A 260 -4.86 -8.07 -17.69
N GLU A 261 -5.06 -8.97 -16.73
CA GLU A 261 -5.17 -10.42 -16.97
C GLU A 261 -6.28 -10.75 -17.96
N LEU A 262 -7.48 -10.17 -17.77
CA LEU A 262 -8.61 -10.35 -18.69
C LEU A 262 -8.34 -9.78 -20.09
N LYS A 263 -7.56 -8.70 -20.20
CA LYS A 263 -7.15 -8.17 -21.51
C LYS A 263 -6.16 -9.09 -22.22
N GLU A 264 -5.21 -9.66 -21.49
CA GLU A 264 -4.27 -10.65 -22.01
C GLU A 264 -5.00 -11.92 -22.46
N GLU A 265 -5.95 -12.42 -21.65
CA GLU A 265 -6.79 -13.57 -22.00
C GLU A 265 -7.66 -13.28 -23.24
N LYS A 266 -8.24 -12.08 -23.33
CA LYS A 266 -9.00 -11.68 -24.52
C LYS A 266 -8.12 -11.65 -25.77
N LEU A 267 -6.90 -11.11 -25.68
CA LEU A 267 -5.96 -11.06 -26.79
C LEU A 267 -5.51 -12.46 -27.22
N SER A 268 -5.26 -13.37 -26.27
CA SER A 268 -4.91 -14.76 -26.59
C SER A 268 -6.06 -15.48 -27.28
N PHE A 269 -7.31 -15.26 -26.83
CA PHE A 269 -8.49 -15.82 -27.51
C PHE A 269 -8.67 -15.27 -28.93
N GLU A 270 -8.46 -13.96 -29.13
CA GLU A 270 -8.50 -13.35 -30.48
C GLU A 270 -7.40 -13.91 -31.40
N LEU A 271 -6.19 -14.14 -30.87
CA LEU A 271 -5.10 -14.78 -31.61
C LEU A 271 -5.45 -16.21 -32.02
N VAL A 272 -5.93 -17.03 -31.08
CA VAL A 272 -6.37 -18.42 -31.37
C VAL A 272 -7.49 -18.43 -32.42
N LYS A 273 -8.43 -17.48 -32.34
CA LYS A 273 -9.48 -17.34 -33.35
C LYS A 273 -8.92 -16.99 -34.73
N GLN A 274 -7.91 -16.11 -34.80
CA GLN A 274 -7.24 -15.76 -36.05
C GLN A 274 -6.45 -16.94 -36.64
N GLU A 275 -5.68 -17.64 -35.80
CA GLU A 275 -4.94 -18.86 -36.18
C GLU A 275 -5.88 -19.94 -36.72
N LYS A 276 -7.02 -20.17 -36.04
CA LYS A 276 -8.04 -21.09 -36.53
C LYS A 276 -8.58 -20.66 -37.90
N GLY A 277 -8.88 -19.37 -38.09
CA GLY A 277 -9.32 -18.85 -39.38
C GLY A 277 -8.29 -19.05 -40.50
N PHE A 278 -7.00 -18.85 -40.20
CA PHE A 278 -5.91 -19.12 -41.13
C PHE A 278 -5.75 -20.61 -41.44
N ALA A 279 -5.85 -21.48 -40.41
CA ALA A 279 -5.82 -22.93 -40.57
C ALA A 279 -6.97 -23.42 -41.45
N GLU A 280 -8.20 -22.92 -41.24
CA GLU A 280 -9.36 -23.23 -42.09
C GLU A 280 -9.16 -22.74 -43.53
N GLN A 281 -8.57 -21.56 -43.74
CA GLN A 281 -8.26 -21.06 -45.09
C GLN A 281 -7.21 -21.93 -45.78
N MET A 282 -6.14 -22.29 -45.08
CA MET A 282 -5.11 -23.19 -45.59
C MET A 282 -5.70 -24.57 -45.92
N GLN A 283 -6.56 -25.10 -45.05
CA GLN A 283 -7.28 -26.34 -45.28
C GLN A 283 -8.13 -26.25 -46.55
N ARG A 284 -8.97 -25.22 -46.71
CA ARG A 284 -9.76 -25.01 -47.94
C ARG A 284 -8.89 -24.93 -49.17
N LYS A 285 -7.77 -24.21 -49.13
CA LYS A 285 -6.83 -24.11 -50.25
C LYS A 285 -6.22 -25.46 -50.58
N THR A 286 -5.86 -26.28 -49.58
CA THR A 286 -5.35 -27.64 -49.81
C THR A 286 -6.43 -28.57 -50.35
N GLU A 287 -7.68 -28.46 -49.88
CA GLU A 287 -8.82 -29.21 -50.40
C GLU A 287 -9.15 -28.81 -51.85
N GLU A 288 -9.11 -27.52 -52.18
CA GLU A 288 -9.25 -27.02 -53.55
C GLU A 288 -8.12 -27.53 -54.45
N GLN A 289 -6.87 -27.46 -54.00
CA GLN A 289 -5.72 -28.02 -54.73
C GLN A 289 -5.88 -29.53 -54.94
N LEU A 290 -6.36 -30.25 -53.92
CA LEU A 290 -6.62 -31.68 -54.01
C LEU A 290 -7.74 -31.98 -55.01
N HIS A 291 -8.84 -31.22 -54.99
CA HIS A 291 -9.90 -31.32 -55.97
C HIS A 291 -9.43 -30.96 -57.39
N ASP A 292 -8.57 -29.96 -57.55
CA ASP A 292 -7.96 -29.62 -58.83
C ASP A 292 -7.06 -30.73 -59.35
N LEU A 293 -6.21 -31.30 -58.49
CA LEU A 293 -5.40 -32.47 -58.82
C LEU A 293 -6.29 -33.66 -59.17
N GLN A 294 -7.36 -33.91 -58.42
CA GLN A 294 -8.32 -34.97 -58.70
C GLN A 294 -9.04 -34.74 -60.04
N ARG A 295 -9.41 -33.51 -60.37
CA ARG A 295 -9.97 -33.12 -61.67
C ARG A 295 -8.95 -33.31 -62.81
N ARG A 296 -7.69 -32.94 -62.61
CA ARG A 296 -6.61 -33.15 -63.58
C ARG A 296 -6.33 -34.63 -63.80
N ILE A 297 -6.14 -35.40 -62.73
CA ILE A 297 -5.99 -36.86 -62.79
C ILE A 297 -7.18 -37.48 -63.52
N SER A 298 -8.41 -37.02 -63.26
CA SER A 298 -9.60 -37.54 -63.93
C SER A 298 -9.70 -37.15 -65.42
N ARG A 299 -9.07 -36.04 -65.84
CA ARG A 299 -8.95 -35.65 -67.26
C ARG A 299 -7.81 -36.38 -67.97
N ASP A 300 -6.70 -36.59 -67.27
CA ASP A 300 -5.49 -37.23 -67.79
C ASP A 300 -5.55 -38.77 -67.67
N TYR A 301 -6.56 -39.29 -66.96
CA TYR A 301 -6.92 -40.70 -66.99
C TYR A 301 -7.44 -41.03 -68.39
N VAL A 302 -6.51 -41.39 -69.27
CA VAL A 302 -6.80 -42.04 -70.55
C VAL A 302 -7.70 -43.23 -70.21
N SER A 303 -8.97 -43.14 -70.61
CA SER A 303 -9.93 -44.17 -70.27
C SER A 303 -9.41 -45.52 -70.76
N LYS A 304 -9.71 -46.60 -70.03
CA LYS A 304 -9.35 -47.96 -70.45
C LYS A 304 -9.77 -48.24 -71.91
N ALA A 305 -10.87 -47.63 -72.35
CA ALA A 305 -11.33 -47.65 -73.74
C ALA A 305 -10.35 -46.94 -74.70
N SER A 306 -9.84 -45.76 -74.35
CA SER A 306 -8.85 -45.04 -75.17
C SER A 306 -7.49 -45.75 -75.21
N LEU A 307 -7.07 -46.41 -74.13
CA LEU A 307 -5.88 -47.28 -74.15
C LEU A 307 -6.10 -48.51 -75.05
N GLN A 308 -7.29 -49.12 -75.00
CA GLN A 308 -7.65 -50.23 -75.90
C GLN A 308 -7.71 -49.81 -77.37
N VAL A 309 -8.18 -48.59 -77.67
CA VAL A 309 -8.17 -48.03 -79.03
C VAL A 309 -6.74 -47.85 -79.53
N MET A 310 -5.86 -47.22 -78.75
CA MET A 310 -4.45 -47.05 -79.14
C MET A 310 -3.72 -48.39 -79.28
N GLN A 311 -4.03 -49.38 -78.43
CA GLN A 311 -3.50 -50.73 -78.58
C GLN A 311 -3.92 -51.36 -79.91
N LYS A 312 -5.21 -51.26 -80.26
CA LYS A 312 -5.75 -51.80 -81.52
C LYS A 312 -5.19 -51.10 -82.76
N GLU A 313 -4.95 -49.79 -82.67
CA GLU A 313 -4.31 -49.01 -83.73
C GLU A 313 -2.84 -49.42 -83.94
N LEU A 314 -2.09 -49.65 -82.86
CA LEU A 314 -0.74 -50.19 -82.93
C LEU A 314 -0.71 -51.60 -83.52
N GLU A 315 -1.59 -52.48 -83.08
CA GLU A 315 -1.74 -53.84 -83.63
C GLU A 315 -2.05 -53.81 -85.13
N ASN A 316 -2.98 -52.95 -85.56
CA ASN A 316 -3.28 -52.75 -86.98
C ASN A 316 -2.07 -52.23 -87.76
N LYS A 317 -1.32 -51.28 -87.20
CA LYS A 317 -0.14 -50.71 -87.86
C LYS A 317 0.95 -51.77 -88.05
N TYR A 318 1.20 -52.59 -87.03
CA TYR A 318 2.14 -53.70 -87.13
C TYR A 318 1.67 -54.77 -88.10
N GLN A 319 0.37 -55.11 -88.11
CA GLN A 319 -0.18 -56.04 -89.10
C GLN A 319 -0.04 -55.51 -90.53
N LEU A 320 -0.28 -54.21 -90.75
CA LEU A 320 -0.12 -53.57 -92.05
C LEU A 320 1.35 -53.62 -92.49
N GLU A 321 2.28 -53.28 -91.61
CA GLU A 321 3.72 -53.32 -91.90
C GLU A 321 4.20 -54.75 -92.20
N LEU A 322 3.72 -55.74 -91.44
CA LEU A 322 4.00 -57.16 -91.71
C LEU A 322 3.46 -57.58 -93.08
N SER A 323 2.24 -57.17 -93.42
CA SER A 323 1.62 -57.48 -94.71
C SER A 323 2.37 -56.82 -95.87
N SER A 324 2.87 -55.60 -95.68
CA SER A 324 3.70 -54.89 -96.66
C SER A 324 5.03 -55.61 -96.88
N LYS A 325 5.71 -55.99 -95.79
CA LYS A 325 6.97 -56.75 -95.89
C LYS A 325 6.78 -58.14 -96.50
N LEU A 326 5.66 -58.81 -96.23
CA LEU A 326 5.30 -60.07 -96.88
C LEU A 326 5.05 -59.88 -98.39
N ALA A 327 4.40 -58.79 -98.79
CA ALA A 327 4.19 -58.46 -100.20
C ALA A 327 5.52 -58.17 -100.92
N GLU A 328 6.43 -57.42 -100.28
CA GLU A 328 7.78 -57.16 -100.80
C GLU A 328 8.58 -58.46 -100.96
N LEU A 329 8.56 -59.34 -99.96
CA LEU A 329 9.21 -60.65 -100.04
C LEU A 329 8.64 -61.51 -101.16
N ASN A 330 7.31 -61.53 -101.34
CA ASN A 330 6.68 -62.25 -102.45
C ASN A 330 7.09 -61.71 -103.83
N LEU A 331 7.27 -60.39 -103.95
CA LEU A 331 7.79 -59.75 -105.17
C LEU A 331 9.22 -60.18 -105.48
N ILE A 332 10.08 -60.24 -104.46
CA ILE A 332 11.46 -60.71 -104.60
C ILE A 332 11.50 -62.19 -105.01
N ILE A 333 10.64 -63.03 -104.42
CA ILE A 333 10.53 -64.45 -104.79
C ILE A 333 10.06 -64.62 -106.23
N GLN A 334 9.06 -63.84 -106.67
CA GLN A 334 8.61 -63.88 -108.07
C GLN A 334 9.70 -63.45 -109.05
N GLU A 335 10.46 -62.41 -108.73
CA GLU A 335 11.57 -61.94 -109.56
C GLU A 335 12.71 -62.98 -109.63
N GLN A 336 13.05 -63.61 -108.51
CA GLN A 336 14.02 -64.72 -108.49
C GLN A 336 13.55 -65.91 -109.33
N ASN A 337 12.28 -66.32 -109.22
CA ASN A 337 11.71 -67.39 -110.04
C ASN A 337 11.75 -67.05 -111.53
N LYS A 338 11.46 -65.79 -111.90
CA LYS A 338 11.50 -65.33 -113.29
C LYS A 338 12.92 -65.32 -113.86
N GLN A 339 13.90 -64.91 -113.05
CA GLN A 339 15.32 -65.02 -113.41
C GLN A 339 15.75 -66.48 -113.57
N GLN A 340 15.31 -67.37 -112.67
CA GLN A 340 15.63 -68.79 -112.71
C GLN A 340 14.99 -69.50 -113.92
N GLU A 341 13.77 -69.14 -114.30
CA GLU A 341 13.12 -69.61 -115.55
C GLU A 341 13.83 -69.11 -116.81
N SER A 342 14.30 -67.86 -116.82
CA SER A 342 15.06 -67.34 -117.97
C SER A 342 16.41 -68.07 -118.14
N LEU A 343 17.03 -68.42 -117.02
CA LEU A 343 18.33 -69.11 -116.98
C LEU A 343 18.19 -70.59 -117.37
N THR A 344 17.09 -71.25 -116.98
CA THR A 344 16.79 -72.63 -117.41
C THR A 344 16.40 -72.70 -118.88
N LYS A 345 15.61 -71.75 -119.41
CA LYS A 345 15.30 -71.66 -120.85
C LYS A 345 16.55 -71.40 -121.71
N SER A 346 17.44 -70.52 -121.25
CA SER A 346 18.73 -70.26 -121.90
C SER A 346 19.64 -71.50 -121.92
N LYS A 347 19.78 -72.20 -120.77
CA LYS A 347 20.52 -73.46 -120.70
C LYS A 347 19.95 -74.54 -121.62
N HIS A 348 18.63 -74.71 -121.66
CA HIS A 348 17.98 -75.72 -122.49
C HIS A 348 18.16 -75.43 -123.99
N SER A 349 18.05 -74.17 -124.41
CA SER A 349 18.32 -73.76 -125.80
C SER A 349 19.77 -74.02 -126.20
N ARG A 350 20.72 -73.76 -125.29
CA ARG A 350 22.15 -73.98 -125.54
C ARG A 350 22.52 -75.46 -125.56
N GLU A 351 21.93 -76.28 -124.68
CA GLU A 351 22.08 -77.74 -124.71
C GLU A 351 21.52 -78.34 -125.99
N GLN A 352 20.38 -77.83 -126.48
CA GLN A 352 19.76 -78.33 -127.71
C GLN A 352 20.58 -77.96 -128.95
N GLU A 353 21.16 -76.76 -129.01
CA GLU A 353 22.13 -76.36 -130.04
C GLU A 353 23.35 -77.29 -130.05
N LEU A 354 23.95 -77.52 -128.89
CA LEU A 354 25.13 -78.39 -128.76
C LEU A 354 24.81 -79.84 -129.14
N LYS A 355 23.61 -80.35 -128.82
CA LYS A 355 23.13 -81.66 -129.26
C LYS A 355 23.02 -81.76 -130.78
N ASN A 356 22.45 -80.73 -131.41
CA ASN A 356 22.30 -80.70 -132.87
C ASN A 356 23.66 -80.62 -133.58
N GLU A 357 24.59 -79.86 -133.01
CA GLU A 357 25.96 -79.73 -133.52
C GLU A 357 26.77 -81.02 -133.36
N LEU A 358 26.61 -81.71 -132.22
CA LEU A 358 27.18 -83.04 -131.97
C LEU A 358 26.61 -84.09 -132.93
N SER A 359 25.30 -84.08 -133.20
CA SER A 359 24.68 -84.96 -134.19
C SER A 359 25.21 -84.70 -135.60
N ARG A 360 25.38 -83.43 -135.99
CA ARG A 360 25.96 -83.05 -137.28
C ARG A 360 27.39 -83.53 -137.44
N LYS A 361 28.20 -83.37 -136.38
CA LYS A 361 29.59 -83.82 -136.34
C LYS A 361 29.70 -85.34 -136.31
N SER A 362 28.82 -86.02 -135.58
CA SER A 362 28.70 -87.48 -135.57
C SER A 362 28.37 -88.03 -136.97
N GLU A 363 27.41 -87.44 -137.67
CA GLU A 363 27.10 -87.80 -139.06
C GLU A 363 28.26 -87.52 -140.01
N GLU A 364 29.00 -86.42 -139.81
CA GLU A 364 30.20 -86.09 -140.58
C GLU A 364 31.34 -87.10 -140.34
N VAL A 365 31.53 -87.55 -139.11
CA VAL A 365 32.46 -88.62 -138.75
C VAL A 365 32.05 -89.95 -139.38
N ILE A 366 30.77 -90.33 -139.33
CA ILE A 366 30.26 -91.55 -139.98
C ILE A 366 30.49 -91.49 -141.49
N ARG A 367 30.24 -90.33 -142.11
CA ARG A 367 30.46 -90.12 -143.56
C ARG A 367 31.94 -90.14 -143.95
N LEU A 368 32.82 -89.60 -143.11
CA LEU A 368 34.27 -89.62 -143.32
C LEU A 368 34.87 -91.00 -143.08
N ASN A 369 34.40 -91.74 -142.07
CA ASN A 369 34.78 -93.15 -141.84
C ASN A 369 34.30 -94.05 -142.99
N ALA A 370 33.09 -93.83 -143.51
CA ALA A 370 32.62 -94.54 -144.69
C ALA A 370 33.47 -94.23 -145.94
N LYS A 371 33.93 -92.98 -146.10
CA LYS A 371 34.86 -92.60 -147.18
C LYS A 371 36.26 -93.21 -147.02
N LEU A 372 36.78 -93.31 -145.79
CA LEU A 372 38.06 -93.96 -145.53
C LEU A 372 37.98 -95.48 -145.72
N SER A 373 36.83 -96.09 -145.44
CA SER A 373 36.59 -97.52 -145.70
C SER A 373 36.50 -97.88 -147.20
N VAL A 374 36.40 -96.90 -148.10
CA VAL A 374 36.42 -97.11 -149.56
C VAL A 374 37.83 -96.93 -150.15
N LEU A 375 38.79 -96.39 -149.38
CA LEU A 375 40.18 -96.21 -149.81
C LEU A 375 41.13 -97.26 -149.22
N ASP A 376 40.64 -98.50 -149.19
CA ASP A 376 41.45 -99.71 -149.13
C ASP A 376 41.21 -100.50 -150.41
N GLU A 377 42.16 -100.50 -151.34
CA GLU A 377 42.39 -101.65 -152.22
C GLU A 377 43.90 -101.82 -152.49
N ARG A 378 44.58 -102.56 -151.62
CA ARG A 378 45.26 -103.82 -152.01
C ARG A 378 45.94 -104.48 -150.81
N GLY A 379 45.32 -105.56 -150.36
CA GLY A 379 46.02 -106.69 -149.79
C GLY A 379 45.75 -106.92 -148.31
N ASP A 380 44.55 -107.40 -147.97
CA ASP A 380 44.39 -108.25 -146.79
C ASP A 380 43.13 -109.13 -146.89
N THR A 381 43.34 -110.42 -146.60
CA THR A 381 42.35 -111.49 -146.74
C THR A 381 41.22 -111.37 -145.72
N TRP A 382 40.02 -111.78 -146.11
CA TRP A 382 38.74 -111.64 -145.37
C TRP A 382 38.79 -112.04 -143.88
N ARG A 383 39.67 -112.98 -143.51
CA ARG A 383 39.78 -113.49 -142.14
C ARG A 383 40.28 -112.42 -141.15
N VAL A 384 41.24 -111.57 -141.56
CA VAL A 384 41.76 -110.48 -140.71
C VAL A 384 40.73 -109.35 -140.55
N ARG A 385 39.93 -109.10 -141.59
CA ARG A 385 38.82 -108.11 -141.54
C ARG A 385 37.73 -108.53 -140.55
N HIS A 386 37.39 -109.81 -140.54
CA HIS A 386 36.38 -110.35 -139.63
C HIS A 386 36.83 -110.25 -138.17
N ASP A 387 38.08 -110.62 -137.86
CA ASP A 387 38.59 -110.59 -136.49
C ASP A 387 38.75 -109.15 -135.96
N ARG A 388 39.07 -108.19 -136.84
CA ARG A 388 39.17 -106.76 -136.48
C ARG A 388 37.80 -106.10 -136.25
N LEU A 389 36.77 -106.51 -136.99
CA LEU A 389 35.39 -106.05 -136.77
C LEU A 389 34.80 -106.59 -135.44
N LEU A 390 35.10 -107.84 -135.10
CA LEU A 390 34.74 -108.41 -133.80
C LEU A 390 35.42 -107.68 -132.64
N ALA A 391 36.72 -107.36 -132.77
CA ALA A 391 37.43 -106.59 -131.75
C ALA A 391 36.84 -105.18 -131.54
N LEU A 392 36.43 -104.49 -132.61
CA LEU A 392 35.79 -103.17 -132.51
C LEU A 392 34.37 -103.24 -131.92
N TYR A 393 33.60 -104.30 -132.23
CA TYR A 393 32.30 -104.51 -131.58
C TYR A 393 32.44 -104.83 -130.09
N GLN A 394 33.47 -105.58 -129.70
CA GLN A 394 33.76 -105.84 -128.28
C GLN A 394 34.16 -104.56 -127.54
N GLN A 395 35.00 -103.71 -128.15
CA GLN A 395 35.43 -102.44 -127.56
C GLN A 395 34.29 -101.41 -127.44
N GLN A 396 33.32 -101.42 -128.38
CA GLN A 396 32.13 -100.56 -128.31
C GLN A 396 31.12 -101.03 -127.24
N ALA A 397 31.05 -102.35 -126.97
CA ALA A 397 30.25 -102.90 -125.88
C ALA A 397 30.82 -102.52 -124.50
N ASP A 398 32.15 -102.50 -124.34
CA ASP A 398 32.82 -102.10 -123.09
C ASP A 398 32.73 -100.57 -122.83
N LEU A 399 32.68 -99.75 -123.89
CA LEU A 399 32.48 -98.30 -123.77
C LEU A 399 31.03 -97.89 -123.46
N ASN A 400 30.04 -98.66 -123.90
CA ASN A 400 28.62 -98.37 -123.59
C ASN A 400 28.16 -98.87 -122.21
N HIS A 401 28.92 -99.75 -121.55
CA HIS A 401 28.68 -100.10 -120.14
C HIS A 401 29.43 -99.23 -119.12
N SER A 402 30.34 -98.35 -119.55
CA SER A 402 31.03 -97.39 -118.67
C SER A 402 30.39 -96.00 -118.59
N PHE A 403 29.30 -95.73 -119.33
CA PHE A 403 28.54 -94.46 -119.25
C PHE A 403 27.22 -94.53 -118.45
N THR A 404 26.83 -95.70 -117.96
CA THR A 404 25.60 -95.87 -117.15
C THR A 404 25.84 -95.92 -115.63
N THR A 405 27.06 -95.64 -115.15
CA THR A 405 27.43 -95.78 -113.73
C THR A 405 27.85 -94.50 -113.00
N THR A 406 27.62 -93.30 -113.52
CA THR A 406 27.98 -92.04 -112.82
C THR A 406 26.84 -91.04 -112.64
N ARG A 407 25.58 -91.49 -112.61
CA ARG A 407 24.43 -90.63 -112.24
C ARG A 407 23.43 -91.30 -111.31
N LYS A 408 23.92 -91.90 -110.22
CA LYS A 408 23.12 -92.27 -109.03
C LYS A 408 24.01 -92.25 -107.77
N HIS A 409 24.64 -91.12 -107.48
CA HIS A 409 25.34 -90.97 -106.20
C HIS A 409 25.37 -89.54 -105.62
N HIS A 410 24.51 -88.63 -106.07
CA HIS A 410 24.46 -87.27 -105.51
C HIS A 410 23.15 -86.81 -104.87
N ASP A 411 22.09 -87.63 -104.89
CA ASP A 411 20.78 -87.24 -104.32
C ASP A 411 20.43 -87.90 -102.97
N ASP A 412 21.25 -88.82 -102.46
CA ASP A 412 20.97 -89.49 -101.16
C ASP A 412 21.70 -88.87 -99.95
N GLN A 413 22.43 -87.76 -100.13
CA GLN A 413 23.01 -86.97 -99.01
C GLN A 413 22.22 -85.69 -98.66
N LEU A 414 21.09 -85.42 -99.33
CA LEU A 414 20.19 -84.30 -98.99
C LEU A 414 18.88 -84.76 -98.32
N SER A 415 18.63 -86.06 -98.20
CA SER A 415 17.38 -86.60 -97.64
C SER A 415 17.42 -86.90 -96.14
N ILE A 416 18.57 -86.80 -95.47
CA ILE A 416 18.66 -86.98 -93.99
C ILE A 416 18.51 -85.64 -93.24
N SER A 417 18.73 -84.49 -93.89
CA SER A 417 18.60 -83.17 -93.24
C SER A 417 17.21 -82.52 -93.34
N LEU A 418 16.25 -83.13 -94.03
CA LEU A 418 14.89 -82.59 -94.17
C LEU A 418 13.80 -83.37 -93.41
N GLN A 419 14.13 -84.52 -92.82
CA GLN A 419 13.24 -85.22 -91.88
C GLN A 419 13.45 -84.83 -90.41
N GLU A 420 14.57 -84.18 -90.06
CA GLU A 420 14.81 -83.66 -88.70
C GLU A 420 14.25 -82.25 -88.46
N ILE A 421 13.93 -81.49 -89.53
CA ILE A 421 13.34 -80.16 -89.41
C ILE A 421 11.80 -80.22 -89.31
N ASP A 422 11.14 -81.25 -89.86
CA ASP A 422 9.68 -81.45 -89.73
C ASP A 422 9.24 -81.98 -88.36
N LYS A 423 10.18 -82.38 -87.48
CA LYS A 423 9.90 -82.68 -86.06
C LYS A 423 9.91 -81.46 -85.14
N HIS A 424 10.43 -80.31 -85.60
CA HIS A 424 10.52 -79.09 -84.80
C HIS A 424 9.52 -77.98 -85.18
N LEU A 425 8.65 -78.17 -86.18
CA LEU A 425 7.76 -77.11 -86.70
C LEU A 425 6.26 -77.46 -86.82
N LYS A 426 5.75 -78.55 -86.23
CA LYS A 426 4.30 -78.82 -86.12
C LYS A 426 3.84 -78.96 -84.66
N THR A 427 3.43 -77.83 -84.07
CA THR A 427 2.30 -77.55 -83.14
C THR A 427 1.83 -78.60 -82.09
N PRO A 428 1.27 -78.21 -80.91
CA PRO A 428 0.63 -76.91 -80.65
C PRO A 428 1.06 -76.20 -79.35
N LEU A 429 1.16 -74.86 -79.41
CA LEU A 429 0.89 -74.03 -78.23
C LEU A 429 -0.62 -74.11 -77.93
N ALA A 430 -1.00 -75.03 -77.06
CA ALA A 430 -2.25 -74.98 -76.33
C ALA A 430 -1.95 -74.52 -74.91
N THR A 431 -2.51 -73.37 -74.55
CA THR A 431 -3.04 -73.00 -73.23
C THR A 431 -2.90 -74.05 -72.11
N SER A 432 -2.24 -73.71 -71.01
CA SER A 432 -2.66 -74.11 -69.64
C SER A 432 -1.67 -73.63 -68.57
N SER A 433 -2.15 -72.73 -67.72
CA SER A 433 -1.96 -72.66 -66.27
C SER A 433 -1.17 -73.78 -65.58
N PHE A 434 -0.10 -73.42 -64.83
CA PHE A 434 0.19 -73.91 -63.47
C PHE A 434 1.40 -73.12 -62.87
N ILE A 435 1.17 -72.25 -61.88
CA ILE A 435 1.42 -72.43 -60.43
C ILE A 435 2.90 -72.55 -60.02
N GLY A 436 3.40 -71.45 -59.44
CA GLY A 436 4.27 -71.41 -58.26
C GLY A 436 3.83 -70.18 -57.46
N GLN A 437 2.95 -70.26 -56.46
CA GLN A 437 3.18 -70.76 -55.09
C GLN A 437 4.47 -70.23 -54.44
N LEU A 438 4.39 -68.98 -53.96
CA LEU A 438 4.95 -68.62 -52.67
C LEU A 438 3.78 -68.13 -51.79
N THR A 439 3.40 -68.98 -50.84
CA THR A 439 2.46 -68.69 -49.75
C THR A 439 3.08 -67.77 -48.69
N PRO A 440 2.26 -67.15 -47.82
CA PRO A 440 2.61 -65.94 -47.06
C PRO A 440 3.20 -66.25 -45.67
N PRO A 441 3.64 -65.21 -44.94
CA PRO A 441 3.32 -65.12 -43.54
C PRO A 441 2.61 -63.79 -43.22
N VAL A 442 1.41 -63.88 -42.64
CA VAL A 442 1.15 -63.66 -41.21
C VAL A 442 1.02 -62.17 -40.87
N SER A 443 -0.21 -61.84 -40.50
CA SER A 443 -0.67 -60.73 -39.69
C SER A 443 0.43 -60.13 -38.80
N LEU A 444 0.82 -58.89 -39.08
CA LEU A 444 1.37 -58.00 -38.05
C LEU A 444 0.27 -57.03 -37.66
N GLN A 445 -0.32 -57.33 -36.50
CA GLN A 445 -1.02 -56.39 -35.66
C GLN A 445 -0.20 -55.10 -35.56
N LEU A 446 -0.79 -53.99 -36.00
CA LEU A 446 -0.40 -52.69 -35.48
C LEU A 446 -0.81 -52.65 -34.00
N PRO A 447 0.09 -52.25 -33.08
CA PRO A 447 -0.28 -52.03 -31.69
C PRO A 447 -1.22 -50.81 -31.58
N PRO A 448 -2.09 -50.74 -30.55
CA PRO A 448 -2.85 -49.53 -30.29
C PRO A 448 -1.88 -48.36 -29.97
N PRO A 449 -2.28 -47.10 -30.25
CA PRO A 449 -1.47 -45.95 -29.89
C PRO A 449 -1.25 -45.91 -28.38
N PRO A 450 -0.03 -45.61 -27.89
CA PRO A 450 0.16 -45.34 -26.47
C PRO A 450 -0.61 -44.07 -26.10
N THR A 451 -1.57 -44.23 -25.21
CA THR A 451 -2.08 -43.16 -24.35
C THR A 451 -0.95 -42.62 -23.49
N ASN A 452 -0.85 -41.29 -23.41
CA ASN A 452 0.07 -40.51 -22.57
C ASN A 452 1.55 -40.57 -22.97
N ILE A 453 2.12 -39.40 -23.27
CA ILE A 453 3.28 -38.81 -22.59
C ILE A 453 3.34 -37.34 -23.03
N ASP A 454 3.02 -36.46 -22.10
CA ASP A 454 3.62 -35.13 -21.99
C ASP A 454 5.14 -35.26 -22.07
N SER A 455 5.78 -34.61 -23.03
CA SER A 455 7.17 -34.11 -22.97
C SER A 455 7.78 -34.06 -24.37
N TYR A 456 7.68 -32.89 -25.00
CA TYR A 456 8.69 -32.42 -25.92
C TYR A 456 9.16 -31.05 -25.42
N HIS A 457 10.16 -31.07 -24.54
CA HIS A 457 11.06 -29.94 -24.37
C HIS A 457 11.88 -29.78 -25.65
N TYR A 458 11.55 -28.73 -26.41
CA TYR A 458 12.36 -28.24 -27.51
C TYR A 458 13.55 -27.46 -26.93
N THR A 459 14.74 -28.05 -26.93
CA THR A 459 16.01 -27.33 -26.73
C THR A 459 16.56 -26.94 -28.09
N HIS A 460 16.26 -25.71 -28.52
CA HIS A 460 17.03 -24.97 -29.52
C HIS A 460 17.09 -23.51 -29.06
N ALA A 461 17.87 -23.28 -28.01
CA ALA A 461 18.36 -21.95 -27.63
C ALA A 461 19.87 -22.00 -27.77
N ASP A 462 20.34 -21.88 -29.00
CA ASP A 462 21.68 -21.44 -29.39
C ASP A 462 21.67 -21.34 -30.92
N ILE A 463 22.24 -20.26 -31.45
CA ILE A 463 22.18 -19.80 -32.86
C ILE A 463 20.97 -18.92 -33.16
N LEU A 464 20.89 -17.74 -32.52
CA LEU A 464 20.31 -16.53 -33.12
C LEU A 464 20.70 -15.27 -32.33
N ASP A 465 22.00 -15.09 -32.05
CA ASP A 465 22.48 -13.91 -31.32
C ASP A 465 23.76 -13.26 -31.92
N CYS A 466 24.05 -13.52 -33.20
CA CYS A 466 25.26 -12.99 -33.87
C CYS A 466 24.99 -12.04 -35.06
N THR A 467 23.76 -11.53 -35.26
CA THR A 467 23.46 -10.71 -36.47
C THR A 467 22.75 -9.38 -36.21
N LEU A 468 22.56 -8.96 -34.96
CA LEU A 468 21.91 -7.68 -34.61
C LEU A 468 22.80 -6.69 -33.85
N GLN A 469 24.07 -6.99 -33.62
CA GLN A 469 25.02 -6.07 -32.95
C GLN A 469 25.97 -5.31 -33.89
N SER A 470 25.95 -5.59 -35.20
CA SER A 470 26.83 -4.91 -36.18
C SER A 470 26.27 -3.62 -36.78
N TYR A 471 24.99 -3.28 -36.53
CA TYR A 471 24.35 -2.10 -37.14
C TYR A 471 24.22 -0.85 -36.24
N LEU A 472 24.57 -0.93 -34.95
CA LEU A 472 24.37 0.18 -34.01
C LEU A 472 25.64 0.91 -33.55
N ASN A 473 26.83 0.50 -34.02
CA ASN A 473 28.12 1.07 -33.58
C ASN A 473 28.92 1.73 -34.70
N SER A 474 28.29 2.56 -35.55
CA SER A 474 29.03 3.42 -36.47
C SER A 474 28.22 4.67 -36.79
N SER A 475 28.48 5.78 -36.08
CA SER A 475 28.58 7.15 -36.64
C SER A 475 28.54 8.20 -35.54
N THR A 476 29.72 8.64 -35.09
CA THR A 476 29.91 9.97 -34.50
C THR A 476 31.02 10.70 -35.26
N THR A 477 30.80 12.02 -35.40
CA THR A 477 31.77 13.11 -35.68
C THR A 477 32.04 13.50 -37.15
N SER A 478 31.60 14.71 -37.55
CA SER A 478 32.49 15.90 -37.71
C SER A 478 32.16 16.85 -38.89
N ARG A 479 31.73 18.08 -38.52
CA ARG A 479 32.13 19.45 -38.97
C ARG A 479 31.85 20.07 -40.37
N HIS A 480 31.38 21.34 -40.25
CA HIS A 480 31.60 22.58 -41.06
C HIS A 480 30.84 22.71 -42.41
N SER A 481 30.33 23.86 -42.89
CA SER A 481 30.20 25.27 -42.45
C SER A 481 29.53 26.11 -43.57
N VAL A 482 28.85 27.23 -43.25
CA VAL A 482 28.62 28.48 -44.08
C VAL A 482 27.56 28.36 -45.22
N THR A 483 26.61 29.26 -45.56
CA THR A 483 26.38 30.74 -45.47
C THR A 483 24.87 31.09 -45.56
N ASP A 484 24.51 32.27 -45.00
CA ASP A 484 23.49 33.28 -45.37
C ASP A 484 22.20 32.92 -46.16
N ASP A 485 21.02 33.28 -45.63
CA ASP A 485 20.41 34.60 -45.93
C ASP A 485 19.19 34.93 -45.02
N LYS A 486 19.04 36.23 -44.69
CA LYS A 486 17.97 36.90 -43.90
C LYS A 486 17.13 37.76 -44.89
N PRO A 487 16.15 38.62 -44.51
CA PRO A 487 15.45 38.83 -43.24
C PRO A 487 13.92 39.10 -43.35
N GLN A 488 13.23 39.18 -42.20
CA GLN A 488 12.34 40.27 -41.73
C GLN A 488 11.33 39.69 -40.71
N ALA A 489 10.81 40.36 -39.68
CA ALA A 489 11.19 41.46 -38.78
C ALA A 489 9.96 41.65 -37.85
N LYS A 490 10.18 41.87 -36.54
CA LYS A 490 9.32 42.48 -35.46
C LYS A 490 9.66 41.77 -34.14
N ILE A 491 10.68 42.20 -33.37
CA ILE A 491 10.77 43.35 -32.44
C ILE A 491 9.73 43.32 -31.29
N SER A 492 10.10 42.64 -30.18
CA SER A 492 10.37 43.10 -28.79
C SER A 492 9.58 44.27 -28.16
N PRO A 493 9.46 44.44 -26.81
CA PRO A 493 10.50 44.26 -25.75
C PRO A 493 10.08 43.53 -24.42
N LEU A 494 10.98 42.78 -23.76
CA LEU A 494 11.85 43.10 -22.57
C LEU A 494 11.08 43.45 -21.27
N GLN A 495 11.02 42.54 -20.28
CA GLN A 495 11.89 42.33 -19.07
C GLN A 495 11.27 42.95 -17.78
N PRO A 496 11.65 42.59 -16.53
CA PRO A 496 12.53 41.50 -16.06
C PRO A 496 11.97 40.64 -14.89
N SER A 497 12.66 39.53 -14.63
CA SER A 497 12.58 38.72 -13.41
C SER A 497 13.09 39.49 -12.18
N PRO A 498 12.54 39.27 -10.96
CA PRO A 498 13.20 39.65 -9.73
C PRO A 498 14.14 38.56 -9.23
N GLN A 499 15.21 39.03 -8.61
CA GLN A 499 16.38 38.33 -8.12
C GLN A 499 16.08 37.47 -6.90
N HIS A 500 16.81 36.36 -6.79
CA HIS A 500 17.03 35.66 -5.54
C HIS A 500 17.78 36.56 -4.55
N SER A 501 17.10 36.99 -3.50
CA SER A 501 17.72 37.50 -2.28
C SER A 501 17.86 36.35 -1.29
N GLN A 502 19.09 35.87 -1.12
CA GLN A 502 19.49 35.07 0.03
C GLN A 502 19.35 35.95 1.28
N HIS A 503 18.28 35.78 2.04
CA HIS A 503 18.24 36.18 3.45
C HIS A 503 18.44 34.93 4.30
N HIS A 504 19.50 34.98 5.10
CA HIS A 504 19.80 34.02 6.15
C HIS A 504 18.56 33.74 7.03
N SER A 505 18.16 32.48 7.10
CA SER A 505 17.20 31.97 8.08
C SER A 505 17.76 32.18 9.48
N ARG A 506 17.35 33.28 10.13
CA ARG A 506 17.41 33.45 11.57
C ARG A 506 16.03 33.06 12.10
N VAL A 507 15.98 32.01 12.91
CA VAL A 507 14.77 31.55 13.61
C VAL A 507 14.21 32.73 14.43
N PRO A 508 12.95 33.15 14.23
CA PRO A 508 12.35 34.17 15.08
C PRO A 508 12.07 33.59 16.46
N ASP A 509 12.53 34.27 17.51
CA ASP A 509 12.14 33.98 18.89
C ASP A 509 10.62 34.11 19.04
N LEU A 510 10.03 33.23 19.84
CA LEU A 510 8.57 33.06 20.03
C LEU A 510 7.82 34.34 20.43
N GLU A 511 8.51 35.37 20.92
CA GLU A 511 7.87 36.62 21.34
C GLU A 511 7.51 37.54 20.16
N GLN A 512 8.26 37.55 19.05
CA GLN A 512 7.94 38.40 17.88
C GLN A 512 6.71 37.91 17.10
N SER A 513 6.41 36.62 17.16
CA SER A 513 5.23 36.02 16.52
C SER A 513 3.92 36.43 17.21
N ARG A 514 3.97 36.79 18.49
CA ARG A 514 2.78 37.15 19.27
C ARG A 514 2.23 38.52 18.87
N ASP A 515 3.10 39.50 18.65
CA ASP A 515 2.70 40.86 18.28
C ASP A 515 2.16 40.92 16.85
N GLU A 516 2.78 40.19 15.91
CA GLU A 516 2.26 40.06 14.55
C GLU A 516 0.89 39.35 14.51
N TYR A 517 0.65 38.38 15.39
CA TYR A 517 -0.65 37.69 15.49
C TYR A 517 -1.73 38.59 16.11
N VAL A 518 -1.38 39.41 17.10
CA VAL A 518 -2.29 40.39 17.70
C VAL A 518 -2.67 41.47 16.69
N ASP A 519 -1.71 41.95 15.88
CA ASP A 519 -2.00 42.92 14.82
C ASP A 519 -2.87 42.32 13.70
N LEU A 520 -2.67 41.03 13.37
CA LEU A 520 -3.54 40.32 12.43
C LEU A 520 -4.97 40.16 12.98
N LEU A 521 -5.11 39.92 14.28
CA LEU A 521 -6.42 39.82 14.95
C LEU A 521 -7.11 41.18 15.03
N LYS A 522 -6.40 42.27 15.33
CA LYS A 522 -6.95 43.63 15.31
C LYS A 522 -7.41 44.03 13.91
N MET A 523 -6.62 43.71 12.89
CA MET A 523 -6.98 44.02 11.50
C MET A 523 -8.19 43.21 11.01
N LYS A 524 -8.33 41.96 11.46
CA LYS A 524 -9.42 41.06 11.02
C LYS A 524 -10.71 41.24 11.81
N TYR A 525 -10.64 41.64 13.07
CA TYR A 525 -11.80 41.71 13.97
C TYR A 525 -12.13 43.12 14.49
N GLY A 526 -11.35 44.14 14.12
CA GLY A 526 -11.63 45.54 14.46
C GLY A 526 -11.64 45.83 15.96
N ILE A 527 -10.68 45.25 16.69
CA ILE A 527 -10.49 45.44 18.14
C ILE A 527 -9.44 46.51 18.42
#